data_AF-A0A1E4B5S8-F1
#
_entry.id   AF-A0A1E4B5S8-F1
#
_cell.length_a   1.000
_cell.length_b   1.000
_cell.length_c   1.000
_cell.angle_alpha   90.00
_cell.angle_beta   90.00
_cell.angle_gamma   90.00
#
_symmetry.space_group_name_H-M   'P 1'
#
loop_
_entity.id
_entity.type
_entity.pdbx_description
1 polymer ?
#
loop_
_entity_poly.entity_id
_entity_poly.type
_entity_poly.pdbx_seq_one_letter_code
_entity_poly.pdbx_strand_id
1 'polypeptide(L)' 'MRSTSIGGVTMAAAIALALGGPSVAGAQQAETGPKVGDVAPDFTLRGVTKDGPMRDAITLSKYRGNTVVLAFFFKARTKG' A
#
# COMPACT_ATOMS: atom_id res chain seq x y z
N MET A 1 67.39 -28.08 16.52
CA MET A 1 67.09 -29.28 15.72
C MET A 1 65.68 -29.75 16.04
N ARG A 2 64.94 -30.14 14.99
CA ARG A 2 63.69 -30.93 14.99
C ARG A 2 62.36 -30.20 15.27
N SER A 3 61.75 -29.84 14.16
CA SER A 3 60.31 -29.81 13.89
C SER A 3 59.56 -31.00 14.49
N THR A 4 58.33 -30.80 14.99
CA THR A 4 57.10 -31.52 14.60
C THR A 4 55.86 -30.87 15.24
N SER A 5 54.84 -30.70 14.40
CA SER A 5 53.46 -30.21 14.57
C SER A 5 52.59 -30.93 15.62
N ILE A 6 51.45 -30.32 16.04
CA ILE A 6 50.09 -30.90 16.11
C ILE A 6 49.07 -29.88 16.69
N GLY A 7 47.96 -29.70 15.95
CA GLY A 7 46.57 -29.52 16.45
C GLY A 7 46.24 -28.23 17.20
N GLY A 8 45.43 -27.29 16.71
CA GLY A 8 44.22 -27.50 15.91
C GLY A 8 42.96 -27.67 16.76
N VAL A 9 42.79 -26.99 17.90
CA VAL A 9 41.52 -26.99 18.66
C VAL A 9 41.33 -25.69 19.46
N THR A 10 41.25 -24.51 18.85
CA THR A 10 40.81 -23.30 19.59
C THR A 10 40.20 -22.22 18.69
N MET A 11 39.30 -22.57 17.76
CA MET A 11 38.51 -21.51 17.09
C MET A 11 37.19 -22.01 16.54
N ALA A 12 36.36 -22.61 17.38
CA ALA A 12 34.99 -22.97 17.02
C ALA A 12 34.03 -22.54 18.13
N ALA A 13 33.71 -21.24 18.20
CA ALA A 13 32.48 -20.73 18.83
C ALA A 13 32.42 -19.19 18.77
N ALA A 14 32.21 -18.59 17.60
CA ALA A 14 31.80 -17.17 17.55
C ALA A 14 31.05 -16.73 16.28
N ILE A 15 30.60 -17.63 15.42
CA ILE A 15 29.89 -17.24 14.18
C ILE A 15 28.70 -18.18 13.96
N ALA A 16 27.57 -17.94 14.64
CA ALA A 16 26.32 -18.65 14.31
C ALA A 16 25.01 -18.00 14.85
N LEU A 17 24.95 -16.69 15.11
CA LEU A 17 23.76 -16.10 15.78
C LEU A 17 23.08 -14.94 15.04
N ALA A 18 23.37 -14.69 13.76
CA ALA A 18 22.86 -13.50 13.06
C ALA A 18 21.94 -13.75 11.85
N LEU A 19 21.40 -14.96 11.62
CA LEU A 19 20.67 -15.27 10.36
C LEU A 19 19.25 -15.85 10.52
N GLY A 20 18.61 -15.77 11.69
CA GLY A 20 17.37 -16.52 11.96
C GLY A 20 16.18 -15.76 12.55
N GLY A 21 16.15 -14.42 12.51
CA GLY A 21 14.98 -13.66 12.96
C GLY A 21 13.89 -13.61 11.89
N PRO A 22 12.59 -13.78 12.20
CA PRO A 22 11.52 -13.62 11.23
C PRO A 22 11.53 -12.18 10.69
N SER A 23 11.84 -12.04 9.41
CA SER A 23 11.62 -10.81 8.67
C SER A 23 10.12 -10.60 8.55
N VAL A 24 9.55 -9.80 9.44
CA VAL A 24 8.30 -9.09 9.16
C VAL A 24 8.60 -8.04 8.09
N ALA A 25 8.73 -8.51 6.84
CA ALA A 25 8.62 -7.65 5.68
C ALA A 25 7.18 -7.12 5.69
N GLY A 26 6.98 -5.93 6.27
CA GLY A 26 5.72 -5.22 6.13
C GLY A 26 5.45 -5.06 4.64
N ALA A 27 4.36 -5.66 4.16
CA ALA A 27 3.92 -5.48 2.79
C ALA A 27 3.67 -3.99 2.59
N GLN A 28 4.56 -3.32 1.85
CA GLN A 28 4.41 -1.90 1.53
C GLN A 28 3.19 -1.80 0.62
N GLN A 29 2.08 -1.32 1.18
CA GLN A 29 0.83 -1.19 0.45
C GLN A 29 1.08 -0.25 -0.72
N ALA A 30 0.91 -0.77 -1.94
CA ALA A 30 1.11 0.04 -3.14
C ALA A 30 0.24 1.29 -3.06
N GLU A 31 0.83 2.45 -3.29
CA GLU A 31 0.06 3.70 -3.39
C GLU A 31 -1.01 3.50 -4.46
N THR A 32 -2.27 3.47 -4.02
CA THR A 32 -3.41 3.19 -4.88
C THR A 32 -4.14 4.51 -5.12
N GLY A 33 -3.96 5.09 -6.31
CA GLY A 33 -4.66 6.30 -6.73
C GLY A 33 -3.78 7.29 -7.50
N PRO A 34 -4.37 8.36 -8.06
CA PRO A 34 -3.63 9.42 -8.72
C PRO A 34 -2.72 10.18 -7.75
N LYS A 35 -1.55 10.62 -8.21
CA LYS A 35 -0.62 11.42 -7.41
C LYS A 35 -1.05 12.89 -7.42
N VAL A 36 -0.55 13.66 -6.45
CA VAL A 36 -0.76 15.12 -6.46
C VAL A 36 -0.12 15.72 -7.70
N GLY A 37 -0.88 16.55 -8.41
CA GLY A 37 -0.48 17.16 -9.67
C GLY A 37 -0.88 16.35 -10.92
N ASP A 38 -1.25 15.08 -10.77
CA ASP A 38 -1.81 14.31 -11.88
C ASP A 38 -3.17 14.88 -12.29
N VAL A 39 -3.46 14.82 -13.58
CA VAL A 39 -4.80 15.11 -14.07
C VAL A 39 -5.74 14.04 -13.55
N ALA A 40 -6.76 14.45 -12.79
CA ALA A 40 -7.79 13.53 -12.31
C ALA A 40 -8.45 12.78 -13.50
N PRO A 41 -8.49 11.43 -13.47
CA PRO A 41 -9.16 10.64 -14.51
C PRO A 41 -10.64 10.97 -14.59
N ASP A 42 -11.20 11.08 -15.80
CA ASP A 42 -12.62 11.28 -15.97
C ASP A 42 -13.38 9.98 -15.63
N PHE A 43 -14.54 10.12 -15.01
CA PHE A 43 -15.40 9.01 -14.67
C PHE A 43 -16.86 9.45 -14.67
N THR A 44 -17.76 8.48 -14.83
CA THR A 44 -19.21 8.72 -14.77
C THR A 44 -19.85 7.81 -13.74
N LEU A 45 -20.65 8.38 -12.85
CA LEU A 45 -21.40 7.67 -11.82
C LEU A 45 -22.90 7.84 -12.01
N ARG A 46 -23.65 6.78 -11.75
CA ARG A 46 -25.10 6.86 -11.62
C ARG A 46 -25.45 7.39 -10.22
N GLY A 47 -26.00 8.60 -10.16
CA GLY A 47 -26.49 9.16 -8.90
C GLY A 47 -27.74 8.43 -8.40
N VAL A 48 -27.89 8.32 -7.08
CA VAL A 48 -29.09 7.79 -6.42
C VAL A 48 -29.50 8.75 -5.32
N THR A 49 -30.78 9.11 -5.28
CA THR A 49 -31.37 9.99 -4.27
C THR A 49 -32.46 9.25 -3.49
N LYS A 50 -33.09 9.92 -2.53
CA LYS A 50 -34.24 9.37 -1.79
C LYS A 50 -35.40 8.97 -2.73
N ASP A 51 -35.53 9.64 -3.87
CA ASP A 51 -36.61 9.43 -4.84
C ASP A 51 -36.25 8.35 -5.88
N GLY A 52 -35.08 7.72 -5.72
CA GLY A 52 -34.56 6.69 -6.61
C GLY A 52 -33.38 7.17 -7.46
N PRO A 53 -33.00 6.38 -8.48
CA PRO A 53 -31.88 6.71 -9.36
C PRO A 53 -32.12 8.02 -10.11
N MET A 54 -31.09 8.86 -10.20
CA MET A 54 -31.15 10.08 -11.00
C MET A 54 -31.29 9.74 -12.48
N ARG A 55 -32.02 10.58 -13.21
CA ARG A 55 -32.15 10.46 -14.67
C ARG A 55 -30.81 10.70 -15.37
N ASP A 56 -30.12 11.75 -14.93
CA ASP A 56 -28.87 12.18 -15.54
C ASP A 56 -27.68 11.64 -14.72
N ALA A 57 -26.67 11.14 -15.41
CA ALA A 57 -25.43 10.68 -14.79
C ALA A 57 -24.51 11.85 -14.43
N ILE A 58 -23.67 11.63 -13.41
CA ILE A 58 -22.68 12.59 -12.93
C ILE A 58 -21.34 12.25 -13.58
N THR A 59 -20.77 13.19 -14.35
CA THR A 59 -19.47 13.02 -15.02
C THR A 59 -18.49 14.06 -14.50
N LEU A 60 -17.27 13.65 -14.13
CA LEU A 60 -16.28 14.56 -13.51
C LEU A 60 -15.94 15.74 -14.43
N SER A 61 -15.79 15.50 -15.74
CA SER A 61 -15.49 16.56 -16.72
C SER A 61 -16.53 17.68 -16.80
N LYS A 62 -17.78 17.44 -16.38
CA LYS A 62 -18.80 18.51 -16.29
C LYS A 62 -18.52 19.54 -15.19
N TYR A 63 -17.61 19.24 -14.26
CA TYR A 63 -17.23 20.13 -13.16
C TYR A 63 -15.87 20.82 -13.38
N ARG A 64 -15.33 20.81 -14.61
CA ARG A 64 -14.10 21.56 -14.94
C ARG A 64 -14.24 23.03 -14.54
N GLY A 65 -13.19 23.60 -13.95
CA GLY A 65 -13.19 24.96 -13.42
C GLY A 65 -13.66 25.09 -11.96
N ASN A 66 -14.22 24.02 -11.38
CA ASN A 66 -14.58 23.97 -9.97
C ASN A 66 -13.57 23.15 -9.15
N THR A 67 -13.41 23.49 -7.87
CA THR A 67 -12.77 22.61 -6.89
C THR A 67 -13.75 21.53 -6.49
N VAL A 68 -13.38 20.26 -6.70
CA VAL A 68 -14.22 19.09 -6.43
C VAL A 68 -13.53 18.21 -5.39
N VAL A 69 -14.28 17.79 -4.37
CA VAL A 69 -13.81 16.85 -3.34
C VAL A 69 -14.47 15.49 -3.58
N LEU A 70 -13.66 14.43 -3.69
CA LEU A 70 -14.14 13.06 -3.80
C LEU A 70 -13.99 12.34 -2.46
N ALA A 71 -15.11 11.90 -1.89
CA ALA A 71 -15.14 11.15 -0.64
C ALA A 71 -15.57 9.70 -0.90
N PHE A 72 -14.69 8.74 -0.57
CA PHE A 72 -14.96 7.31 -0.73
C PHE A 72 -15.35 6.69 0.61
N PHE A 73 -16.51 6.01 0.63
CA PHE A 73 -17.02 5.31 1.81
C PHE A 73 -17.14 3.81 1.50
N PHE A 74 -16.13 3.01 1.89
CA PHE A 74 -16.12 1.56 1.63
C PHE A 74 -17.27 0.80 2.32
N LYS A 75 -17.76 1.33 3.44
CA LYS A 75 -18.95 0.85 4.15
C LYS A 75 -19.95 1.99 4.28
N ALA A 76 -20.60 2.31 3.17
CA ALA A 76 -21.62 3.34 3.18
C ALA A 76 -22.86 2.85 3.95
N ARG A 77 -23.36 3.67 4.88
CA ARG A 77 -24.65 3.48 5.56
C ARG A 77 -24.75 2.22 6.44
N THR A 78 -23.65 1.67 6.92
CA THR A 78 -23.66 0.57 7.92
C THR A 78 -23.44 1.12 9.33
N LYS A 79 -23.89 0.39 10.36
CA LYS A 79 -23.37 0.59 11.73
C LYS A 79 -21.90 0.16 11.77
N GLY A 80 -21.10 0.84 12.59
CA GLY A 80 -19.67 0.58 12.77
C GLY A 80 -19.40 -0.81 13.33
#